data_AF-A0A1B7JQD5-F1
#
_entry.id   AF-A0A1B7JQD5-F1
#
_cell.length_a   1.000
_cell.length_b   1.000
_cell.length_c   1.000
_cell.angle_alpha   90.00
_cell.angle_beta   90.00
_cell.angle_gamma   90.00
#
_symmetry.space_group_name_H-M   'P 1'
#
loop_
_entity.id
_entity.type
_entity.pdbx_description
1 polymer ?
#
loop_
_entity_poly.entity_id
_entity_poly.type
_entity_poly.pdbx_seq_one_letter_code
_entity_poly.pdbx_strand_id
1 'polypeptide(L)'
;MLRRFARLIESHYREHLSLAEYAQRLGVSTTHLNCLCREFHGTSALNVLHQRLLLEAKRSLQYTSMTITQVSDYLGFSDVTYFSRFFRKRGGMTPKEFKMKME
;
A
#
# COMPACT_ATOMS: atom_id res chain seq x y z
N MET A 1 -8.22 0.25 -18.57
CA MET A 1 -8.13 -0.73 -17.47
C MET A 1 -7.37 -0.20 -16.25
N LEU A 2 -6.09 0.16 -16.36
CA LEU A 2 -5.25 0.60 -15.23
C LEU A 2 -5.82 1.79 -14.45
N ARG A 3 -6.46 2.77 -15.11
CA ARG A 3 -7.16 3.88 -14.43
C ARG A 3 -8.32 3.41 -13.53
N ARG A 4 -8.99 2.30 -13.86
CA ARG A 4 -10.03 1.70 -13.01
C ARG A 4 -9.39 0.98 -11.82
N PHE A 5 -8.29 0.27 -12.05
CA PHE A 5 -7.52 -0.37 -10.97
C PHE A 5 -6.99 0.66 -9.97
N ALA A 6 -6.37 1.74 -10.44
CA ALA A 6 -5.90 2.83 -9.58
C ALA A 6 -7.04 3.42 -8.73
N ARG A 7 -8.21 3.68 -9.31
CA ARG A 7 -9.38 4.18 -8.56
C ARG A 7 -9.87 3.20 -7.49
N LEU A 8 -9.90 1.89 -7.80
CA LEU A 8 -10.25 0.87 -6.81
C LEU A 8 -9.20 0.79 -5.69
N ILE A 9 -7.91 0.89 -6.02
CA ILE A 9 -6.86 0.97 -5.01
C ILE A 9 -7.12 2.17 -4.10
N GLU A 10 -7.29 3.37 -4.65
CA GLU A 10 -7.53 4.58 -3.84
C GLU A 10 -8.74 4.45 -2.90
N SER A 11 -9.77 3.73 -3.33
CA SER A 11 -10.99 3.53 -2.56
C SER A 11 -10.85 2.49 -1.44
N HIS A 12 -9.97 1.49 -1.62
CA HIS A 12 -9.96 0.28 -0.80
C HIS A 12 -8.58 -0.11 -0.23
N TYR A 13 -7.51 0.67 -0.44
CA TYR A 13 -6.15 0.25 -0.06
C TYR A 13 -5.98 -0.02 1.44
N ARG A 14 -6.85 0.54 2.29
CA ARG A 14 -6.87 0.33 3.75
C ARG A 14 -7.64 -0.93 4.17
N GLU A 15 -8.43 -1.51 3.28
CA GLU A 15 -9.21 -2.72 3.56
C GLU A 15 -8.37 -4.00 3.39
N HIS A 16 -7.14 -3.88 2.86
CA HIS A 16 -6.23 -5.01 2.59
C HIS A 16 -6.88 -6.11 1.73
N LEU A 17 -7.72 -5.71 0.77
CA LEU A 17 -8.33 -6.64 -0.18
C LEU A 17 -7.26 -7.44 -0.92
N SER A 18 -7.56 -8.71 -1.17
CA SER A 18 -6.73 -9.58 -1.97
C SER A 18 -6.68 -9.10 -3.43
N LEU A 19 -5.58 -9.42 -4.13
CA LEU A 19 -5.48 -9.11 -5.55
C LEU A 19 -6.57 -9.81 -6.39
N ALA A 20 -7.06 -10.95 -5.92
CA ALA A 20 -8.16 -11.68 -6.54
C ALA A 20 -9.47 -10.87 -6.50
N GLU A 21 -9.78 -10.23 -5.37
CA GLU A 21 -10.96 -9.38 -5.24
C GLU A 21 -10.88 -8.14 -6.14
N TYR A 22 -9.72 -7.51 -6.25
CA TYR A 22 -9.52 -6.41 -7.20
C TYR A 22 -9.75 -6.88 -8.65
N ALA A 23 -9.21 -8.03 -9.03
CA ALA A 23 -9.37 -8.59 -10.36
C ALA A 23 -10.84 -8.92 -10.66
N GLN A 24 -11.54 -9.52 -9.69
CA GLN A 24 -12.97 -9.82 -9.76
C GLN A 24 -13.81 -8.55 -9.95
N ARG A 25 -13.60 -7.51 -9.14
CA ARG A 25 -14.30 -6.21 -9.24
C ARG A 25 -14.05 -5.50 -10.58
N LEU A 26 -12.91 -5.79 -11.21
CA LEU A 26 -12.55 -5.26 -12.52
C LEU A 26 -13.02 -6.11 -13.69
N GLY A 27 -13.50 -7.34 -13.43
CA GLY A 27 -13.93 -8.29 -14.46
C GLY A 27 -12.77 -8.92 -15.24
N VAL A 28 -11.60 -9.11 -14.61
CA VAL A 28 -10.41 -9.71 -15.25
C VAL A 28 -9.77 -10.77 -14.38
N SER A 29 -8.85 -11.56 -14.95
CA SER A 29 -7.99 -12.45 -14.16
C SER A 29 -6.87 -11.68 -13.47
N THR A 30 -6.40 -12.21 -12.34
CA THR A 30 -5.21 -11.71 -11.63
C THR A 30 -3.96 -11.74 -12.51
N THR A 31 -3.84 -12.74 -13.38
CA THR A 31 -2.75 -12.86 -14.36
C THR A 31 -2.76 -11.71 -15.36
N HIS A 32 -3.93 -11.39 -15.93
CA HIS A 32 -4.04 -10.27 -16.87
C HIS A 32 -3.75 -8.94 -16.18
N LEU A 33 -4.28 -8.73 -14.97
CA LEU A 33 -3.99 -7.54 -14.17
C LEU A 33 -2.48 -7.39 -13.86
N ASN A 34 -1.81 -8.48 -13.49
CA ASN A 34 -0.36 -8.48 -13.28
C ASN A 34 0.42 -8.20 -14.56
N CYS A 35 0.00 -8.74 -15.70
CA CYS A 35 0.63 -8.48 -16.99
C CYS A 35 0.60 -6.98 -17.31
N LEU A 36 -0.59 -6.37 -17.23
CA LEU A 36 -0.76 -4.93 -17.44
C LEU A 36 0.07 -4.10 -16.46
N CYS A 37 0.11 -4.44 -15.17
CA CYS A 37 0.95 -3.70 -14.23
C CYS A 37 2.45 -3.84 -14.55
N ARG A 38 2.91 -5.02 -14.98
CA ARG A 38 4.31 -5.19 -15.38
C ARG A 38 4.66 -4.39 -16.62
N GLU A 39 3.78 -4.40 -17.62
CA GLU A 39 3.97 -3.67 -18.88
C GLU A 39 4.02 -2.16 -18.67
N PHE A 40 3.08 -1.60 -17.90
CA PHE A 40 2.93 -0.15 -17.78
C PHE A 40 3.57 0.47 -16.53
N HIS A 41 3.78 -0.29 -15.46
CA HIS A 41 4.39 0.18 -14.20
C HIS A 41 5.72 -0.51 -13.87
N GLY A 42 6.17 -1.47 -14.69
CA GLY A 42 7.40 -2.23 -14.44
C GLY A 42 7.34 -3.15 -13.21
N THR A 43 6.17 -3.36 -12.61
CA THR A 43 6.02 -4.13 -11.36
C THR A 43 4.70 -4.86 -11.27
N SER A 44 4.56 -5.80 -10.34
CA SER A 44 3.31 -6.56 -10.15
C SER A 44 2.18 -5.67 -9.62
N ALA A 45 0.94 -6.07 -9.87
CA ALA A 45 -0.23 -5.35 -9.38
C ALA A 45 -0.28 -5.27 -7.85
N LEU A 46 0.17 -6.33 -7.17
CA LEU A 46 0.34 -6.33 -5.71
C LEU A 46 1.39 -5.31 -5.26
N ASN A 47 2.47 -5.12 -6.02
CA ASN A 47 3.46 -4.10 -5.69
C ASN A 47 2.93 -2.69 -5.90
N VAL A 48 2.08 -2.45 -6.91
CA VAL A 48 1.40 -1.16 -7.09
C VAL A 48 0.53 -0.83 -5.86
N LEU A 49 -0.25 -1.80 -5.35
CA LEU A 49 -1.02 -1.64 -4.12
C LEU A 49 -0.12 -1.32 -2.92
N HIS A 50 0.95 -2.08 -2.73
CA HIS A 50 1.89 -1.85 -1.62
C HIS A 50 2.64 -0.51 -1.73
N GLN A 51 2.96 -0.04 -2.95
CA GLN A 51 3.54 1.28 -3.15
C GLN A 51 2.57 2.38 -2.71
N ARG A 52 1.27 2.22 -3.00
CA ARG A 52 0.24 3.17 -2.55
C ARG A 52 0.10 3.19 -1.02
N LEU A 53 0.07 2.02 -0.40
CA LEU A 53 0.06 1.88 1.08
C LEU A 53 1.29 2.52 1.71
N LEU A 54 2.49 2.26 1.18
CA LEU A 54 3.73 2.85 1.67
C LEU A 54 3.73 4.38 1.52
N LEU A 55 3.22 4.90 0.39
CA LEU A 55 3.11 6.33 0.17
C LEU A 55 2.21 7.00 1.21
N GLU A 56 1.06 6.41 1.52
CA GLU A 56 0.19 6.91 2.58
C GLU A 56 0.89 6.88 3.94
N ALA A 57 1.53 5.77 4.27
CA ALA A 57 2.25 5.62 5.54
C ALA A 57 3.30 6.71 5.73
N LYS A 58 4.10 6.98 4.69
CA LYS A 58 5.09 8.07 4.72
C LYS A 58 4.44 9.43 4.93
N ARG A 59 3.35 9.71 4.21
CA ARG A 59 2.60 10.97 4.35
C ARG A 59 2.03 11.15 5.76
N SER A 60 1.39 10.11 6.31
CA SER A 60 0.84 10.18 7.66
C SER A 60 1.92 10.38 8.71
N LEU A 61 3.06 9.69 8.60
CA LEU A 61 4.19 9.85 9.53
C LEU A 61 4.85 11.23 9.44
N GLN A 62 4.86 11.85 8.26
CA GLN A 62 5.51 13.14 8.02
C GLN A 62 4.61 14.34 8.32
N TYR A 63 3.34 14.28 7.91
CA TYR A 63 2.46 15.44 7.88
C TYR A 63 1.36 15.43 8.95
N THR A 64 1.37 14.45 9.85
CA THR A 64 0.42 14.38 10.95
C THR A 64 1.14 14.12 12.28
N SER A 65 0.46 14.40 13.39
CA SER A 65 0.94 14.08 14.74
C SER A 65 0.68 12.62 15.15
N MET A 66 0.22 11.76 14.23
CA MET A 66 -0.09 10.36 14.55
C MET A 66 1.15 9.61 15.07
N THR A 67 0.90 8.73 16.05
CA THR A 67 1.89 7.73 16.49
C THR A 67 2.01 6.61 15.45
N ILE A 68 3.09 5.84 15.52
CA ILE A 68 3.29 4.68 14.63
C ILE A 68 2.11 3.69 14.75
N THR A 69 1.59 3.49 15.96
CA THR A 69 0.40 2.67 16.21
C THR A 69 -0.84 3.24 15.53
N GLN A 70 -1.10 4.54 15.68
CA GLN A 70 -2.24 5.18 15.02
C GLN A 70 -2.15 5.13 13.49
N VAL A 71 -0.94 5.25 12.91
CA VAL A 71 -0.75 5.08 11.47
C VAL A 71 -1.01 3.64 11.03
N SER A 72 -0.56 2.64 11.81
CA SER A 72 -0.86 1.23 11.57
C SER A 72 -2.37 0.99 11.51
N ASP A 73 -3.09 1.45 12.54
CA ASP A 73 -4.54 1.27 12.68
C ASP A 73 -5.29 2.02 11.56
N TYR A 74 -4.89 3.26 11.28
CA TYR A 74 -5.46 4.09 10.20
C TYR A 74 -5.32 3.44 8.81
N LEU A 75 -4.22 2.72 8.57
CA LEU A 75 -3.98 2.00 7.33
C LEU A 75 -4.58 0.60 7.31
N GLY A 76 -5.31 0.20 8.37
CA GLY A 76 -6.01 -1.08 8.46
C GLY A 76 -5.09 -2.29 8.70
N PHE A 77 -3.85 -2.07 9.19
CA PHE A 77 -3.00 -3.18 9.59
C PHE A 77 -3.52 -3.80 10.88
N SER A 78 -3.55 -5.14 10.97
CA SER A 78 -4.01 -5.86 12.16
C SER A 78 -3.13 -5.64 13.39
N ASP A 79 -1.84 -5.36 13.18
CA ASP A 79 -0.90 -5.07 14.25
C ASP A 79 0.28 -4.21 13.78
N VAL A 80 0.82 -3.45 14.74
CA VAL A 80 1.93 -2.49 14.52
C VAL A 80 3.24 -3.18 14.13
N THR A 81 3.46 -4.42 14.58
CA THR A 81 4.66 -5.19 14.25
C THR A 81 4.63 -5.61 12.78
N TYR A 82 3.48 -6.01 12.24
CA TYR A 82 3.29 -6.31 10.83
C TYR A 82 3.42 -5.05 9.97
N PHE A 83 2.81 -3.93 10.38
CA PHE A 83 3.02 -2.64 9.73
C PHE A 83 4.50 -2.24 9.69
N SER A 84 5.21 -2.35 10.81
CA SER A 84 6.63 -1.99 10.88
C SER A 84 7.51 -2.86 9.98
N ARG A 85 7.22 -4.17 9.91
CA ARG A 85 7.89 -5.10 8.98
C ARG A 85 7.60 -4.75 7.52
N PHE A 86 6.34 -4.47 7.20
CA PHE A 86 5.92 -4.03 5.86
C PHE A 86 6.66 -2.75 5.46
N PHE A 87 6.62 -1.73 6.32
CA PHE A 87 7.23 -0.43 6.07
C PHE A 87 8.74 -0.56 5.91
N ARG A 88 9.43 -1.34 6.75
CA ARG A 88 10.87 -1.60 6.59
C ARG A 88 11.20 -2.31 5.29
N LYS A 89 10.46 -3.38 4.97
CA LYS A 89 10.68 -4.16 3.74
C LYS A 89 10.51 -3.32 2.46
N ARG A 90 9.60 -2.34 2.48
CA ARG A 90 9.23 -1.55 1.30
C ARG A 90 9.91 -0.18 1.26
N GLY A 91 10.13 0.43 2.43
CA GLY A 91 10.69 1.76 2.60
C GLY A 91 12.18 1.79 2.93
N GLY A 92 12.80 0.64 3.22
CA GLY A 92 14.24 0.50 3.50
C GLY A 92 14.66 0.84 4.93
N MET A 93 13.76 1.38 5.75
CA MET A 93 13.98 1.76 7.14
C MET A 93 12.70 1.58 7.94
N THR A 94 12.78 1.53 9.26
CA THR A 94 11.60 1.42 10.13
C THR A 94 10.76 2.69 10.13
N PRO A 95 9.46 2.62 10.48
CA PRO A 95 8.62 3.81 10.66
C PRO A 95 9.21 4.81 11.67
N LYS A 96 9.87 4.32 12.72
CA LYS A 96 10.49 5.14 13.77
C LYS A 96 11.68 5.93 13.21
N GLU A 97 12.61 5.25 12.52
CA GLU A 97 13.75 5.89 11.86
C GLU A 97 13.28 6.91 10.82
N PHE A 98 12.23 6.58 10.06
CA PHE A 98 11.65 7.51 9.09
C PHE A 98 11.10 8.76 9.78
N LYS A 99 10.31 8.61 10.85
CA LYS A 99 9.73 9.76 11.57
C LYS A 99 10.81 10.69 12.14
N MET A 100 11.83 10.12 12.80
CA MET A 100 12.96 10.88 13.35
C MET A 100 13.77 11.64 12.31
N LYS A 101 13.80 11.18 11.05
CA LYS A 101 14.53 11.86 9.96
C LYS A 101 13.76 13.06 9.39
N MET A 102 12.45 13.10 9.59
CA MET A 102 11.56 14.12 9.03
C MET A 102 11.13 15.16 10.06
N GLU A 103 11.45 14.93 11.35
CA GLU A 103 11.44 15.91 12.44
C GLU A 103 12.67 16.82 12.34
#